data_AF-A0A916G3W7-F1
#
_entry.id   AF-A0A916G3W7-F1
#
_cell.length_a   1.000
_cell.length_b   1.000
_cell.length_c   1.000
_cell.angle_alpha   90.00
_cell.angle_beta   90.00
_cell.angle_gamma   90.00
#
_symmetry.space_group_name_H-M   'P 1'
#
loop_
_entity.id
_entity.type
_entity.pdbx_description
1 polymer ?
#
loop_
_entity_poly.entity_id
_entity_poly.type
_entity_poly.pdbx_seq_one_letter_code
_entity_poly.pdbx_strand_id
1 'polypeptide(L)'
;MFTTDRDLLVFEPHLFRDLAWAGQTLISGTANYAGSVLELTGDQSLEDQSVAAGHVITVDGVSYEIMEVLGATELWVSVVRASHDDPVIPAVKMIDRPAYVSTFAPQIAIAHRQVLRLVGVEPDLVLPGQPTEASIKNPRELARLEALAALHLIYSAAAAASGQDSPLAQRAAMYLERFRAESTRVAALLDLNNDGIPDSTRRPCATYLTRT
;
A
#
# COMPACT_ATOMS: atom_id res chain seq x y z
N MET A 1 -3.93 3.45 -7.60
CA MET A 1 -2.93 3.32 -6.52
C MET A 1 -1.93 2.28 -6.94
N PHE A 2 -0.64 2.58 -6.83
CA PHE A 2 0.43 1.67 -7.26
C PHE A 2 0.85 0.67 -6.18
N THR A 3 0.56 1.02 -4.92
CA THR A 3 0.86 0.27 -3.70
C THR A 3 -0.41 -0.23 -3.04
N THR A 4 -0.28 -1.36 -2.35
CA THR A 4 -1.29 -1.90 -1.44
C THR A 4 -0.73 -2.05 -0.03
N ASP A 5 -1.58 -2.37 0.95
CA ASP A 5 -1.20 -2.61 2.34
C ASP A 5 -0.08 -3.67 2.46
N ARG A 6 -0.15 -4.71 1.65
CA ARG A 6 0.91 -5.72 1.49
C ARG A 6 2.28 -5.10 1.22
N ASP A 7 2.36 -4.15 0.27
CA ASP A 7 3.65 -3.55 -0.09
C ASP A 7 4.21 -2.71 1.08
N LEU A 8 3.37 -2.16 1.97
CA LEU A 8 3.82 -1.53 3.22
C LEU A 8 4.40 -2.56 4.20
N LEU A 9 3.76 -3.73 4.30
CA LEU A 9 4.17 -4.81 5.19
C LEU A 9 5.54 -5.40 4.82
N VAL A 10 5.94 -5.34 3.54
CA VAL A 10 7.30 -5.68 3.08
C VAL A 10 8.37 -4.79 3.74
N PHE A 11 8.06 -3.50 3.95
CA PHE A 11 8.99 -2.56 4.59
C PHE A 11 8.91 -2.60 6.11
N GLU A 12 7.71 -2.78 6.67
CA GLU A 12 7.44 -2.75 8.10
C GLU A 12 6.56 -3.95 8.51
N PRO A 13 7.16 -5.11 8.80
CA PRO A 13 6.43 -6.35 9.10
C PRO A 13 5.51 -6.28 10.33
N HIS A 14 5.69 -5.27 11.19
CA HIS A 14 4.90 -5.09 12.40
C HIS A 14 3.92 -3.90 12.30
N LEU A 15 3.83 -3.23 11.15
CA LEU A 15 3.04 -2.00 10.98
C LEU A 15 1.59 -2.16 11.41
N PHE A 16 0.93 -3.23 10.94
CA PHE A 16 -0.48 -3.50 11.19
C PHE A 16 -0.76 -4.04 12.60
N ARG A 17 0.27 -4.46 13.33
CA ARG A 17 0.18 -4.81 14.75
C ARG A 17 0.38 -3.58 15.64
N ASP A 18 1.43 -2.82 15.38
CA ASP A 18 1.90 -1.77 16.29
C ASP A 18 1.18 -0.42 16.06
N LEU A 19 0.74 -0.17 14.83
CA LEU A 19 0.06 1.06 14.41
C LEU A 19 -1.33 0.79 13.85
N ALA A 20 -1.96 -0.33 14.21
CA ALA A 20 -3.33 -0.66 13.78
C ALA A 20 -4.33 0.46 14.10
N TRP A 21 -4.13 1.15 15.23
CA TRP A 21 -4.93 2.29 15.68
C TRP A 21 -4.82 3.52 14.77
N ALA A 22 -3.74 3.65 14.01
CA ALA A 22 -3.56 4.71 13.02
C ALA A 22 -4.14 4.31 11.64
N GLY A 23 -4.44 3.03 11.45
CA GLY A 23 -5.13 2.49 10.28
C GLY A 23 -6.64 2.41 10.49
N GLN A 24 -7.34 2.04 9.42
CA GLN A 24 -8.77 1.74 9.49
C GLN A 24 -8.95 0.23 9.70
N THR A 25 -9.56 -0.17 10.81
CA THR A 25 -10.00 -1.56 11.00
C THR A 25 -11.29 -1.75 10.22
N LEU A 26 -11.29 -2.69 9.27
CA LEU A 26 -12.44 -3.03 8.44
C LEU A 26 -13.32 -4.08 9.12
N ILE A 27 -12.69 -5.09 9.70
CA ILE A 27 -13.39 -6.18 10.39
C ILE A 27 -12.51 -6.76 11.49
N SER A 28 -13.14 -7.31 12.53
CA SER A 28 -12.50 -8.06 13.61
C SER A 28 -13.30 -9.32 13.90
N GLY A 29 -12.64 -10.36 14.39
CA GLY A 29 -13.26 -11.66 14.63
C GLY A 29 -12.27 -12.72 15.10
N THR A 30 -12.59 -13.97 14.85
CA THR A 30 -11.73 -15.13 15.10
C THR A 30 -11.40 -15.83 13.80
N ALA A 31 -10.13 -16.14 13.60
CA ALA A 31 -9.62 -16.83 12.42
C ALA A 31 -9.27 -18.29 12.70
N ASN A 32 -9.62 -19.13 11.73
CA ASN A 32 -9.24 -20.53 11.63
C ASN A 32 -8.48 -20.74 10.31
N TYR A 33 -7.43 -21.56 10.31
CA TYR A 33 -6.73 -21.94 9.09
C TYR A 33 -6.26 -23.39 9.17
N ALA A 34 -6.69 -24.18 8.20
CA ALA A 34 -6.40 -25.61 8.11
C ALA A 34 -5.53 -26.00 6.90
N GLY A 35 -5.01 -25.04 6.12
CA GLY A 35 -3.98 -25.28 5.11
C GLY A 35 -4.26 -24.74 3.69
N SER A 36 -5.50 -24.37 3.37
CA SER A 36 -5.85 -23.82 2.05
C SER A 36 -6.52 -22.45 2.17
N VAL A 37 -7.53 -22.36 3.04
CA VAL A 37 -8.37 -21.17 3.22
C VAL A 37 -8.31 -20.75 4.69
N LEU A 38 -8.24 -19.44 4.91
CA LEU A 38 -8.43 -18.84 6.22
C LEU A 38 -9.91 -18.47 6.34
N GLU A 39 -10.57 -19.02 7.35
CA GLU A 39 -11.95 -18.72 7.70
C GLU A 39 -11.95 -17.66 8.79
N LEU A 40 -12.60 -16.52 8.55
CA LEU A 40 -12.81 -15.45 9.51
C LEU A 40 -14.27 -15.45 9.97
N THR A 41 -14.49 -15.75 11.24
CA THR A 41 -15.79 -15.60 11.89
C THR A 41 -15.86 -14.23 12.57
N GLY A 42 -16.78 -13.38 12.15
CA GLY A 42 -17.06 -12.07 12.75
C GLY A 42 -18.50 -11.65 12.51
N ASP A 43 -18.89 -10.49 13.04
CA ASP A 43 -20.27 -10.01 12.99
C ASP A 43 -20.68 -9.44 11.61
N GLN A 44 -19.73 -9.27 10.69
CA GLN A 44 -19.92 -8.65 9.37
C GLN A 44 -19.28 -9.52 8.29
N SER A 45 -19.74 -9.39 7.04
CA SER A 45 -19.10 -10.06 5.91
C SER A 45 -17.85 -9.30 5.44
N LEU A 46 -16.88 -10.03 4.90
CA LEU A 46 -15.67 -9.48 4.28
C LEU A 46 -16.00 -8.54 3.12
N GLU A 47 -17.00 -8.92 2.32
CA GLU A 47 -17.44 -8.19 1.13
C GLU A 47 -18.10 -6.86 1.50
N ASP A 48 -19.00 -6.84 2.50
CA ASP A 48 -19.67 -5.62 2.96
C ASP A 48 -18.69 -4.61 3.55
N GLN A 49 -17.59 -5.08 4.14
CA GLN A 49 -16.53 -4.23 4.69
C GLN A 49 -15.47 -3.83 3.66
N SER A 50 -15.71 -4.12 2.37
CA SER A 50 -14.79 -3.82 1.27
C SER A 50 -13.38 -4.38 1.48
N VAL A 51 -13.26 -5.56 2.10
CA VAL A 51 -11.99 -6.29 2.16
C VAL A 51 -11.65 -6.76 0.75
N ALA A 52 -10.39 -6.63 0.34
CA ALA A 52 -9.93 -6.96 -1.00
C ALA A 52 -8.52 -7.56 -1.01
N ALA A 53 -8.13 -8.14 -2.14
CA ALA A 53 -6.76 -8.54 -2.39
C ALA A 53 -5.78 -7.37 -2.21
N GLY A 54 -4.64 -7.64 -1.58
CA GLY A 54 -3.64 -6.63 -1.23
C GLY A 54 -3.85 -5.97 0.13
N HIS A 55 -5.00 -6.17 0.80
CA HIS A 55 -5.17 -5.84 2.22
C HIS A 55 -4.37 -6.80 3.12
N VAL A 56 -4.31 -6.47 4.41
CA VAL A 56 -3.60 -7.27 5.42
C VAL A 56 -4.55 -7.71 6.52
N ILE A 57 -4.50 -9.02 6.83
CA ILE A 57 -5.12 -9.59 8.03
C ILE A 57 -4.04 -9.85 9.07
N THR A 58 -4.30 -9.49 10.33
CA THR A 58 -3.45 -9.85 11.46
C THR A 58 -4.16 -10.88 12.31
N VAL A 59 -3.51 -12.01 12.58
CA VAL A 59 -4.02 -13.12 13.40
C VAL A 59 -3.03 -13.40 14.52
N ASP A 60 -3.46 -13.32 15.77
CA ASP A 60 -2.63 -13.52 16.96
C ASP A 60 -1.30 -12.73 16.92
N GLY A 61 -1.35 -11.50 16.39
CA GLY A 61 -0.20 -10.61 16.25
C GLY A 61 0.71 -10.87 15.05
N VAL A 62 0.39 -11.83 14.18
CA VAL A 62 1.11 -12.10 12.92
C VAL A 62 0.30 -11.60 11.73
N SER A 63 0.91 -10.77 10.89
CA SER A 63 0.26 -10.19 9.71
C SER A 63 0.51 -11.03 8.45
N TYR A 64 -0.54 -11.22 7.65
CA TYR A 64 -0.55 -11.96 6.40
C TYR A 64 -1.09 -11.08 5.27
N GLU A 65 -0.57 -11.25 4.06
CA GLU A 65 -1.15 -10.63 2.87
C GLU A 65 -2.42 -11.39 2.45
N ILE A 66 -3.49 -10.65 2.14
CA ILE A 66 -4.71 -11.20 1.54
C ILE A 66 -4.47 -11.30 0.04
N MET A 67 -4.45 -12.52 -0.47
CA MET A 67 -4.28 -12.83 -1.90
C MET A 67 -5.61 -12.69 -2.65
N GLU A 68 -6.68 -13.17 -2.04
CA GLU A 68 -8.02 -13.22 -2.63
C GLU A 68 -9.07 -13.29 -1.52
N VAL A 69 -10.23 -12.68 -1.77
CA VAL A 69 -11.43 -12.86 -0.95
C VAL A 69 -12.30 -13.87 -1.67
N LEU A 70 -12.48 -15.05 -1.06
CA LEU A 70 -13.19 -16.18 -1.67
C LEU A 70 -14.70 -16.14 -1.40
N GLY A 71 -15.12 -15.37 -0.39
CA GLY A 71 -16.52 -15.13 -0.07
C GLY A 71 -16.68 -14.32 1.21
N ALA A 72 -17.88 -14.34 1.79
CA ALA A 72 -18.24 -13.53 2.95
C ALA A 72 -17.35 -13.75 4.20
N THR A 73 -16.74 -14.92 4.36
CA THR A 73 -15.92 -15.29 5.54
C THR A 73 -14.61 -15.97 5.18
N GLU A 74 -14.30 -16.12 3.90
CA GLU A 74 -13.18 -16.95 3.43
C GLU A 74 -12.13 -16.11 2.71
N LEU A 75 -10.87 -16.26 3.13
CA LEU A 75 -9.72 -15.56 2.57
C LEU A 75 -8.67 -16.57 2.11
N TRP A 76 -8.10 -16.31 0.93
CA TRP A 76 -6.83 -16.90 0.55
C TRP A 76 -5.70 -15.98 1.00
N VAL A 77 -4.79 -16.48 1.83
CA VAL A 77 -3.74 -15.68 2.48
C VAL A 77 -2.37 -16.27 2.29
N SER A 78 -1.35 -15.41 2.39
CA SER A 78 0.06 -15.81 2.36
C SER A 78 0.83 -15.07 3.46
N VAL A 79 1.90 -15.68 3.97
CA VAL A 79 2.99 -14.88 4.55
C VAL A 79 3.52 -13.95 3.46
N VAL A 80 3.92 -12.75 3.83
CA VAL A 80 4.38 -11.73 2.87
C VAL A 80 5.48 -12.27 1.98
N ARG A 81 5.21 -12.30 0.68
CA ARG A 81 6.15 -12.70 -0.36
C ARG A 81 7.02 -11.52 -0.79
N ALA A 82 8.20 -11.80 -1.34
CA ALA A 82 9.09 -10.76 -1.84
C ALA A 82 8.50 -10.08 -3.10
N SER A 83 7.93 -10.87 -4.00
CA SER A 83 7.23 -10.42 -5.21
C SER A 83 5.78 -10.90 -5.25
N HIS A 84 4.93 -10.20 -6.02
CA HIS A 84 3.53 -10.60 -6.24
C HIS A 84 3.40 -11.89 -7.04
N ASP A 85 4.43 -12.23 -7.82
CA ASP A 85 4.46 -13.44 -8.66
C ASP A 85 5.11 -14.65 -7.96
N ASP A 86 5.64 -14.44 -6.75
CA ASP A 86 6.27 -15.54 -6.01
C ASP A 86 5.20 -16.55 -5.54
N PRO A 87 5.57 -17.82 -5.35
CA PRO A 87 4.68 -18.83 -4.80
C PRO A 87 4.10 -18.43 -3.45
N VAL A 88 2.86 -18.85 -3.18
CA VAL A 88 2.19 -18.66 -1.89
C VAL A 88 3.00 -19.33 -0.78
N ILE A 89 3.22 -18.59 0.31
CA ILE A 89 3.85 -19.10 1.53
C ILE A 89 2.72 -19.37 2.53
N PRO A 90 2.44 -20.64 2.85
CA PRO A 90 1.29 -21.00 3.67
C PRO A 90 1.41 -20.42 5.09
N ALA A 91 0.27 -20.02 5.65
CA ALA A 91 0.18 -19.62 7.05
C ALA A 91 0.39 -20.83 7.98
N VAL A 92 0.70 -20.56 9.25
CA VAL A 92 0.75 -21.63 10.26
C VAL A 92 -0.68 -22.05 10.60
N LYS A 93 -0.91 -23.36 10.79
CA LYS A 93 -2.20 -23.88 11.24
C LYS A 93 -2.63 -23.19 12.54
N MET A 94 -3.85 -22.68 12.57
CA MET A 94 -4.40 -21.96 13.71
C MET A 94 -5.89 -22.24 13.88
N ILE A 95 -6.33 -22.24 15.13
CA ILE A 95 -7.72 -22.49 15.53
C ILE A 95 -8.10 -21.42 16.55
N ASP A 96 -9.28 -20.83 16.35
CA ASP A 96 -9.94 -19.85 17.22
C ASP A 96 -9.00 -18.72 17.67
N ARG A 97 -8.24 -18.13 16.74
CA ARG A 97 -7.30 -17.05 17.03
C ARG A 97 -7.92 -15.68 16.79
N PRO A 98 -7.67 -14.69 17.66
CA PRO A 98 -8.16 -13.33 17.43
C PRO A 98 -7.55 -12.78 16.14
N ALA A 99 -8.38 -12.16 15.32
CA ALA A 99 -7.99 -11.65 14.03
C ALA A 99 -8.69 -10.33 13.69
N TYR A 100 -8.02 -9.50 12.89
CA TYR A 100 -8.60 -8.30 12.33
C TYR A 100 -7.98 -7.96 10.97
N VAL A 101 -8.79 -7.36 10.10
CA VAL A 101 -8.32 -6.78 8.84
C VAL A 101 -8.23 -5.28 9.04
N SER A 102 -7.09 -4.71 8.70
CA SER A 102 -6.89 -3.27 8.75
C SER A 102 -6.20 -2.78 7.49
N THR A 103 -6.46 -1.53 7.13
CA THR A 103 -5.95 -0.91 5.92
C THR A 103 -5.42 0.51 6.19
N PHE A 104 -4.37 0.87 5.46
CA PHE A 104 -3.89 2.24 5.32
C PHE A 104 -4.26 2.84 3.95
N ALA A 105 -5.27 2.29 3.27
CA ALA A 105 -5.77 2.80 2.00
C ALA A 105 -5.99 4.33 2.00
N PRO A 106 -6.50 4.99 3.06
CA PRO A 106 -6.59 6.45 3.08
C PRO A 106 -5.23 7.16 2.97
N GLN A 107 -4.21 6.68 3.68
CA GLN A 107 -2.85 7.24 3.64
C GLN A 107 -2.17 6.93 2.31
N ILE A 108 -2.35 5.71 1.78
CA ILE A 108 -1.88 5.32 0.44
C ILE A 108 -2.54 6.21 -0.62
N ALA A 109 -3.83 6.51 -0.53
CA ALA A 109 -4.53 7.38 -1.47
C ALA A 109 -4.03 8.83 -1.44
N ILE A 110 -3.60 9.34 -0.28
CA ILE A 110 -2.94 10.64 -0.19
C ILE A 110 -1.57 10.60 -0.88
N ALA A 111 -0.78 9.57 -0.60
CA ALA A 111 0.53 9.37 -1.24
C ALA A 111 0.42 9.21 -2.76
N HIS A 112 -0.56 8.43 -3.24
CA HIS A 112 -0.84 8.20 -4.66
C HIS A 112 -1.08 9.50 -5.41
N ARG A 113 -1.95 10.37 -4.87
CA ARG A 113 -2.22 11.69 -5.47
C ARG A 113 -0.98 12.58 -5.50
N GLN A 114 -0.11 12.50 -4.48
CA GLN A 114 1.16 13.23 -4.48
C GLN A 114 2.12 12.70 -5.54
N VAL A 115 2.26 11.37 -5.66
CA VAL A 115 3.14 10.73 -6.65
C VAL A 115 2.67 11.06 -8.08
N LEU A 116 1.37 10.98 -8.36
CA LEU A 116 0.82 11.37 -9.66
C LEU A 116 1.16 12.82 -10.02
N ARG A 117 0.97 13.75 -9.07
CA ARG A 117 1.32 15.17 -9.29
C ARG A 117 2.81 15.38 -9.52
N LEU A 118 3.67 14.65 -8.81
CA LEU A 118 5.12 14.71 -9.01
C LEU A 118 5.55 14.27 -10.41
N VAL A 119 4.81 13.35 -11.05
CA VAL A 119 5.05 12.95 -12.44
C VAL A 119 4.21 13.76 -13.44
N GLY A 120 3.54 14.81 -12.99
CA GLY A 120 2.76 15.73 -13.81
C GLY A 120 1.45 15.12 -14.36
N VAL A 121 0.83 14.22 -13.59
CA VAL A 121 -0.52 13.69 -13.81
C VAL A 121 -1.43 14.28 -12.73
N GLU A 122 -2.51 14.96 -13.13
CA GLU A 122 -3.48 15.50 -12.18
C GLU A 122 -4.54 14.42 -11.84
N PRO A 123 -4.61 13.93 -10.60
CA PRO A 123 -5.56 12.87 -10.23
C PRO A 123 -7.02 13.33 -10.16
N ASP A 124 -7.26 14.60 -9.83
CA ASP A 124 -8.60 15.08 -9.45
C ASP A 124 -9.31 15.79 -10.63
N LEU A 125 -8.64 15.97 -11.77
CA LEU A 125 -9.17 16.66 -12.94
C LEU A 125 -8.62 16.07 -14.25
N VAL A 126 -9.52 15.53 -15.09
CA VAL A 126 -9.17 15.06 -16.43
C VAL A 126 -9.40 16.18 -17.43
N LEU A 127 -8.32 16.68 -18.03
CA LEU A 127 -8.38 17.66 -19.11
C LEU A 127 -8.04 16.99 -20.46
N PRO A 128 -8.76 17.31 -21.55
CA PRO A 128 -8.43 16.80 -22.87
C PRO A 128 -6.96 17.07 -23.23
N GLY A 129 -6.26 16.02 -23.69
CA GLY A 129 -4.85 16.10 -24.08
C GLY A 129 -3.84 16.07 -22.91
N GLN A 130 -4.30 15.92 -21.66
CA GLN A 130 -3.41 15.69 -20.53
C GLN A 130 -3.26 14.19 -20.22
N PRO A 131 -2.08 13.74 -19.78
CA PRO A 131 -1.89 12.36 -19.35
C PRO A 131 -2.75 12.06 -18.12
N THR A 132 -3.29 10.85 -18.07
CA THR A 132 -4.01 10.31 -16.91
C THR A 132 -3.20 9.20 -16.26
N GLU A 133 -3.67 8.61 -15.16
CA GLU A 133 -3.02 7.43 -14.56
C GLU A 133 -2.89 6.28 -15.58
N ALA A 134 -3.85 6.12 -16.49
CA ALA A 134 -3.82 5.09 -17.53
C ALA A 134 -2.71 5.29 -18.58
N SER A 135 -2.14 6.50 -18.67
CA SER A 135 -0.98 6.79 -19.51
C SER A 135 0.31 6.18 -18.94
N ILE A 136 0.36 5.86 -17.65
CA ILE A 136 1.56 5.28 -17.01
C ILE A 136 1.66 3.79 -17.33
N LYS A 137 2.75 3.38 -17.99
CA LYS A 137 2.95 1.98 -18.41
C LYS A 137 3.82 1.15 -17.49
N ASN A 138 4.46 1.76 -16.49
CA ASN A 138 5.28 1.09 -15.49
C ASN A 138 4.81 1.34 -14.04
N PRO A 139 3.51 1.13 -13.71
CA PRO A 139 2.95 1.47 -12.40
C PRO A 139 3.69 0.79 -11.23
N ARG A 140 4.16 -0.46 -11.40
CA ARG A 140 4.88 -1.19 -10.35
C ARG A 140 6.24 -0.57 -9.99
N GLU A 141 6.87 0.17 -10.89
CA GLU A 141 8.10 0.90 -10.56
C GLU A 141 7.83 2.08 -9.63
N LEU A 142 6.62 2.67 -9.69
CA LEU A 142 6.19 3.77 -8.81
C LEU A 142 5.67 3.28 -7.45
N ALA A 143 5.30 2.00 -7.33
CA ALA A 143 4.78 1.42 -6.08
C ALA A 143 5.74 1.65 -4.91
N ARG A 144 7.04 1.42 -5.11
CA ARG A 144 8.01 1.67 -4.03
C ARG A 144 8.02 3.12 -3.56
N LEU A 145 7.94 4.07 -4.49
CA LEU A 145 7.91 5.49 -4.16
C LEU A 145 6.64 5.84 -3.36
N GLU A 146 5.49 5.32 -3.79
CA GLU A 146 4.20 5.51 -3.11
C GLU A 146 4.20 4.90 -1.70
N ALA A 147 4.71 3.67 -1.54
CA ALA A 147 4.84 3.02 -0.25
C ALA A 147 5.70 3.83 0.74
N LEU A 148 6.83 4.39 0.29
CA LEU A 148 7.69 5.22 1.13
C LEU A 148 6.99 6.52 1.57
N ALA A 149 6.24 7.16 0.67
CA ALA A 149 5.43 8.33 1.00
C ALA A 149 4.31 7.98 2.00
N ALA A 150 3.60 6.87 1.79
CA ALA A 150 2.56 6.41 2.70
C ALA A 150 3.11 6.10 4.10
N LEU A 151 4.26 5.40 4.20
CA LEU A 151 4.92 5.12 5.48
C LEU A 151 5.34 6.41 6.19
N HIS A 152 5.88 7.38 5.46
CA HIS A 152 6.18 8.68 6.04
C HIS A 152 4.93 9.35 6.64
N LEU A 153 3.79 9.33 5.94
CA LEU A 153 2.53 9.88 6.43
C LEU A 153 2.03 9.15 7.69
N ILE A 154 2.06 7.82 7.67
CA ILE A 154 1.60 6.98 8.79
C ILE A 154 2.44 7.25 10.04
N TYR A 155 3.78 7.21 9.93
CA TYR A 155 4.65 7.46 11.06
C TYR A 155 4.62 8.93 11.53
N SER A 156 4.44 9.89 10.63
CA SER A 156 4.30 11.31 11.01
C SER A 156 3.03 11.52 11.83
N ALA A 157 1.92 10.91 11.42
CA ALA A 157 0.67 10.95 12.18
C ALA A 157 0.83 10.28 13.55
N ALA A 158 1.49 9.13 13.62
CA ALA A 158 1.73 8.43 14.87
C ALA A 158 2.68 9.20 15.82
N ALA A 159 3.72 9.83 15.25
CA ALA A 159 4.67 10.65 15.99
C ALA A 159 4.04 11.93 16.58
N ALA A 160 3.02 12.49 15.92
CA ALA A 160 2.32 13.67 16.42
C ALA A 160 1.72 13.45 17.82
N ALA A 161 1.32 12.22 18.14
CA ALA A 161 0.82 11.84 19.47
C ALA A 161 1.93 11.53 20.50
N SER A 162 3.14 11.20 20.04
CA SER A 162 4.24 10.69 20.88
C SER A 162 5.41 11.67 21.09
N GLY A 163 5.44 12.78 20.34
CA GLY A 163 6.49 13.80 20.40
C GLY A 163 7.59 13.64 19.36
N GLN A 164 8.35 14.72 19.11
CA GLN A 164 9.34 14.83 18.03
C GLN A 164 10.61 13.99 18.25
N ASP A 165 10.94 13.66 19.50
CA ASP A 165 12.12 12.82 19.82
C ASP A 165 11.78 11.32 19.88
N SER A 166 10.52 10.95 19.61
CA SER A 166 10.07 9.57 19.67
C SER A 166 10.69 8.69 18.57
N PRO A 167 10.83 7.37 18.79
CA PRO A 167 11.24 6.44 17.74
C PRO A 167 10.34 6.50 16.47
N LEU A 168 9.06 6.85 16.64
CA LEU A 168 8.12 7.04 15.54
C LEU A 168 8.50 8.25 14.67
N ALA A 169 8.91 9.36 15.29
CA ALA A 169 9.38 10.54 14.57
C ALA A 169 10.67 10.25 13.78
N GLN A 170 11.59 9.47 14.36
CA GLN A 170 12.81 9.03 13.68
C GLN A 170 12.48 8.15 12.46
N ARG A 171 11.52 7.22 12.60
CA ARG A 171 11.02 6.42 11.46
C ARG A 171 10.38 7.29 10.38
N ALA A 172 9.55 8.26 10.76
CA ALA A 172 8.95 9.19 9.80
C ALA A 172 10.01 9.95 8.98
N ALA A 173 11.07 10.43 9.64
CA ALA A 173 12.19 11.12 8.98
C ALA A 173 12.98 10.18 8.06
N MET A 174 13.28 8.96 8.51
CA MET A 174 13.95 7.94 7.69
C MET A 174 13.15 7.65 6.40
N TYR A 175 11.83 7.49 6.49
CA TYR A 175 11.00 7.23 5.32
C TYR A 175 10.94 8.41 4.37
N LEU A 176 10.93 9.65 4.87
CA LEU A 176 11.02 10.85 4.03
C LEU A 176 12.35 10.92 3.28
N GLU A 177 13.47 10.59 3.93
CA GLU A 177 14.78 10.56 3.28
C GLU A 177 14.83 9.50 2.17
N ARG A 178 14.34 8.28 2.46
CA ARG A 178 14.25 7.21 1.47
C ARG A 178 13.33 7.57 0.30
N PHE A 179 12.20 8.22 0.58
CA PHE A 179 11.29 8.73 -0.44
C PHE A 179 12.02 9.72 -1.38
N ARG A 180 12.75 10.70 -0.81
CA ARG A 180 13.53 11.67 -1.59
C ARG A 180 14.63 11.00 -2.43
N ALA A 181 15.29 9.99 -1.88
CA ALA A 181 16.28 9.24 -2.63
C ALA A 181 15.63 8.48 -3.80
N GLU A 182 14.52 7.79 -3.56
CA GLU A 182 13.80 7.02 -4.57
C GLU A 182 13.21 7.92 -5.68
N SER A 183 12.70 9.10 -5.31
CA SER A 183 12.10 10.05 -6.25
C SER A 183 13.11 10.54 -7.31
N THR A 184 14.40 10.54 -6.99
CA THR A 184 15.48 10.88 -7.95
C THR A 184 15.82 9.75 -8.91
N ARG A 185 15.48 8.50 -8.56
CA ARG A 185 15.86 7.30 -9.31
C ARG A 185 14.74 6.82 -10.22
N VAL A 186 13.51 6.83 -9.73
CA VAL A 186 12.35 6.32 -10.46
C VAL A 186 11.95 7.27 -11.59
N ALA A 187 11.38 6.70 -12.65
CA ALA A 187 10.79 7.45 -13.74
C ALA A 187 9.44 6.86 -14.11
N ALA A 188 8.46 7.71 -14.41
CA ALA A 188 7.20 7.29 -15.01
C ALA A 188 7.35 7.28 -16.53
N LEU A 189 7.01 6.14 -17.14
CA LEU A 189 6.94 5.95 -18.57
C LEU A 189 5.51 6.23 -19.03
N LEU A 190 5.33 7.32 -19.78
CA LEU A 190 4.03 7.83 -20.21
C LEU A 190 3.80 7.60 -21.70
N ASP A 191 2.66 7.01 -22.01
CA ASP A 191 2.04 6.94 -23.32
C ASP A 191 1.08 8.13 -23.49
N LEU A 192 1.46 9.06 -24.36
CA LEU A 192 0.75 10.32 -24.58
C LEU A 192 -0.13 10.28 -25.83
N ASN A 193 0.15 9.35 -26.75
CA ASN A 193 -0.57 9.20 -28.02
C ASN A 193 -1.59 8.03 -28.00
N ASN A 194 -1.61 7.24 -26.93
CA ASN A 194 -2.45 6.06 -26.71
C ASN A 194 -2.19 4.88 -27.68
N ASP A 195 -0.95 4.70 -28.13
CA ASP A 195 -0.52 3.56 -28.94
C ASP A 195 -0.02 2.37 -28.09
N GLY A 196 0.02 2.53 -26.76
CA GLY A 196 0.48 1.54 -25.80
C GLY A 196 1.98 1.57 -25.54
N ILE A 197 2.75 2.38 -26.26
CA ILE A 197 4.20 2.53 -26.14
C ILE A 197 4.50 3.84 -25.38
N PRO A 198 5.48 3.84 -24.45
CA PRO A 198 5.87 5.08 -23.79
C PRO A 198 6.51 6.09 -24.77
N ASP A 199 5.89 7.26 -24.90
CA ASP A 199 6.42 8.41 -25.65
C ASP A 199 7.35 9.29 -24.79
N SER A 200 7.13 9.30 -23.47
CA SER A 200 7.76 10.25 -22.56
C SER A 200 8.22 9.59 -21.27
N THR A 201 9.34 10.07 -20.73
CA THR A 201 9.86 9.66 -19.43
C THR A 201 9.85 10.87 -18.50
N ARG A 202 9.14 10.80 -17.37
CA ARG A 202 9.07 11.88 -16.38
C ARG A 202 9.64 11.42 -15.04
N ARG A 203 10.45 12.28 -14.42
CA ARG A 203 11.01 12.02 -13.09
C ARG A 203 10.39 12.97 -12.07
N PRO A 204 9.98 12.47 -10.88
CA PRO A 204 9.43 13.28 -9.79
C PRO A 204 10.25 14.51 -9.39
N CYS A 205 11.58 14.47 -9.56
CA CYS A 205 12.51 15.52 -9.10
C CYS A 205 13.05 16.43 -10.22
N ALA A 206 12.54 16.33 -11.45
CA ALA A 206 13.06 17.17 -12.52
C ALA A 206 12.53 18.60 -12.38
N THR A 207 13.36 19.52 -11.89
CA THR A 207 13.13 20.96 -12.04
C THR A 207 13.13 21.27 -13.54
N TYR A 208 11.98 21.60 -14.12
CA TYR A 208 11.92 22.12 -15.49
C TYR A 208 12.62 23.49 -15.50
N LEU A 209 13.82 23.54 -16.06
CA LEU A 209 14.43 24.81 -16.48
C LEU A 209 13.67 25.28 -17.72
N THR A 210 12.65 26.12 -17.51
CA THR A 210 12.04 26.87 -18.61
C THR A 210 13.07 27.86 -19.12
N ARG A 211 13.57 27.66 -20.35
CA ARG A 211 14.33 28.69 -21.07
C ARG A 211 13.42 29.90 -21.27
N THR A 212 13.72 30.99 -20.55
CA THR A 212 13.24 32.34 -20.85
C THR A 212 14.00 32.94 -22.01
#